data_AF-X5WY86-F1
#
_entry.id   AF-X5WY86-F1
#
_cell.length_a   1.000
_cell.length_b   1.000
_cell.length_c   1.000
_cell.angle_alpha   90.00
_cell.angle_beta   90.00
_cell.angle_gamma   90.00
#
_symmetry.space_group_name_H-M   'P 1'
#
loop_
_entity.id
_entity.type
_entity.pdbx_description
1 polymer ?
#
loop_
_entity_poly.entity_id
_entity_poly.type
_entity_poly.pdbx_seq_one_letter_code
_entity_poly.pdbx_strand_id
1 'polypeptide(L)' 'MNATSLQKVRNGDIDPSFVITHRAGPKAGPALYKTFRDKEDGCIKVVMRPHG' A
#
# COMPACT_ATOMS: atom_id res chain seq x y z
N MET A 1 8.17 -2.56 -27.86
CA MET A 1 7.00 -2.67 -26.96
C MET A 1 7.40 -2.12 -25.61
N ASN A 2 6.67 -1.13 -25.08
CA ASN A 2 7.00 -0.56 -23.76
C ASN A 2 6.59 -1.54 -22.66
N ALA A 3 7.47 -1.78 -21.70
CA ALA A 3 7.19 -2.68 -20.58
C ALA A 3 6.07 -2.13 -19.69
N THR A 4 5.04 -2.96 -19.45
CA THR A 4 3.93 -2.67 -18.55
C THR A 4 4.39 -2.62 -17.08
N SER A 5 3.62 -1.97 -16.21
CA SER A 5 3.91 -1.94 -14.76
C SER A 5 4.04 -3.34 -14.15
N LEU A 6 3.18 -4.28 -14.57
CA LEU A 6 3.23 -5.66 -14.08
C LEU A 6 4.51 -6.37 -14.54
N GLN A 7 4.94 -6.17 -15.79
CA GLN A 7 6.19 -6.76 -16.31
C GLN A 7 7.41 -6.25 -15.54
N LYS A 8 7.48 -4.94 -15.25
CA LYS A 8 8.57 -4.36 -14.45
C LYS A 8 8.65 -4.97 -13.04
N VAL A 9 7.51 -5.22 -12.39
CA VAL A 9 7.47 -5.89 -11.09
C VAL A 9 7.91 -7.35 -11.20
N ARG A 10 7.40 -8.09 -12.21
CA ARG A 10 7.77 -9.50 -12.42
C ARG A 10 9.25 -9.70 -12.75
N ASN A 11 9.84 -8.74 -13.45
CA ASN A 11 11.26 -8.76 -13.81
C ASN A 11 12.18 -8.29 -12.66
N GLY A 12 11.62 -7.76 -11.57
CA GLY A 12 12.39 -7.22 -10.46
C GLY A 12 12.94 -5.81 -10.70
N ASP A 13 12.57 -5.15 -11.79
CA ASP A 13 12.99 -3.77 -12.10
C ASP A 13 12.46 -2.76 -11.08
N ILE A 14 11.33 -3.07 -10.44
CA ILE A 14 10.68 -2.26 -9.41
C ILE A 14 10.12 -3.20 -8.34
N ASP A 15 10.46 -2.96 -7.07
CA ASP A 15 9.73 -3.51 -5.93
C ASP A 15 8.80 -2.42 -5.33
N PRO A 16 7.47 -2.50 -5.50
CA PRO A 16 6.53 -1.56 -4.89
C PRO A 16 6.16 -1.93 -3.46
N SER A 17 6.77 -2.95 -2.84
CA SER A 17 6.41 -3.38 -1.49
C SER A 17 6.70 -2.29 -0.43
N PHE A 18 7.77 -1.51 -0.62
CA PHE A 18 8.23 -0.50 0.36
C PHE A 18 7.23 0.65 0.58
N VAL A 19 6.37 0.97 -0.41
CA VAL A 19 5.37 2.03 -0.24
C VAL A 19 4.25 1.62 0.72
N ILE A 20 4.07 0.32 1.01
CA ILE A 20 3.03 -0.18 1.93
C ILE A 20 3.52 -0.07 3.37
N THR A 21 3.18 1.04 4.02
CA THR A 21 3.54 1.31 5.42
C THR A 21 2.56 0.70 6.42
N HIS A 22 1.29 0.54 6.03
CA HIS A 22 0.23 0.10 6.93
C HIS A 22 -0.58 -1.05 6.34
N ARG A 23 -0.85 -2.07 7.17
CA ARG A 23 -1.73 -3.21 6.84
C ARG A 23 -2.73 -3.40 7.96
N ALA A 24 -4.01 -3.54 7.63
CA ALA A 24 -5.04 -3.75 8.64
C ALA A 24 -6.30 -4.41 8.08
N GLY A 25 -7.17 -4.90 8.97
CA GLY A 25 -8.50 -5.37 8.62
C GLY A 25 -9.50 -4.24 8.32
N PRO A 26 -10.66 -4.55 7.72
CA PRO A 26 -11.64 -3.52 7.29
C PRO A 26 -12.15 -2.63 8.43
N LYS A 27 -12.27 -3.17 9.65
CA LYS A 27 -12.74 -2.42 10.82
C LYS A 27 -11.83 -1.26 11.22
N ALA A 28 -10.54 -1.32 10.91
CA ALA A 28 -9.58 -0.24 11.17
C ALA A 28 -9.63 0.87 10.11
N GLY A 29 -10.39 0.68 9.03
CA GLY A 29 -10.45 1.59 7.88
C GLY A 29 -10.73 3.05 8.24
N PRO A 30 -11.74 3.38 9.08
CA PRO A 30 -12.05 4.76 9.44
C PRO A 30 -10.87 5.48 10.12
N ALA A 31 -10.17 4.82 11.04
CA ALA A 31 -9.01 5.38 11.71
C ALA A 31 -7.85 5.60 10.72
N LEU A 32 -7.55 4.60 9.90
CA LEU A 32 -6.44 4.68 8.94
C LEU A 32 -6.70 5.66 7.79
N TYR A 33 -7.96 5.95 7.47
CA TYR A 33 -8.30 7.03 6.54
C TYR A 33 -7.90 8.40 7.12
N LYS A 34 -8.16 8.65 8.41
CA LYS A 34 -7.69 9.86 9.10
C LYS A 34 -6.17 9.93 9.08
N THR A 35 -5.48 8.86 9.51
CA THR A 35 -4.00 8.81 9.55
C THR A 35 -3.39 9.09 8.18
N PHE A 36 -3.93 8.48 7.12
CA PHE A 36 -3.48 8.73 5.74
C PHE A 36 -3.72 10.17 5.29
N ARG A 37 -4.93 10.72 5.53
CA ARG A 37 -5.28 12.10 5.19
C ARG A 37 -4.37 13.11 5.89
N ASP A 38 -4.13 12.88 7.18
CA ASP A 38 -3.38 13.79 8.05
C ASP A 38 -1.85 13.60 7.94
N LYS A 39 -1.41 12.57 7.19
CA LYS A 39 0.01 12.20 7.00
C LYS A 39 0.73 11.94 8.32
N GLU A 40 0.02 11.34 9.26
CA GLU A 40 0.54 10.95 10.58
C GLU A 40 1.23 9.58 10.49
N ASP A 41 2.11 9.28 11.45
CA ASP A 41 2.75 7.97 11.64
C ASP A 41 3.51 7.43 10.39
N GLY A 42 4.07 8.34 9.59
CA GLY A 42 4.77 7.97 8.35
C GLY A 42 3.87 7.23 7.35
N CYS A 43 2.55 7.43 7.40
CA CYS A 43 1.61 6.70 6.54
C CYS A 43 1.74 7.11 5.07
N ILE A 44 2.22 6.18 4.22
CA ILE A 44 2.36 6.36 2.77
C ILE A 44 1.26 5.60 2.02
N LYS A 45 1.02 4.34 2.36
CA LYS A 45 -0.02 3.52 1.74
C LYS A 45 -0.57 2.50 2.73
N VAL A 46 -1.89 2.46 2.81
CA VAL A 46 -2.65 1.47 3.57
C VAL A 46 -3.12 0.37 2.61
N VAL A 47 -2.95 -0.89 2.99
CA VAL A 47 -3.55 -2.05 2.33
C VAL A 47 -4.49 -2.76 3.31
N MET A 48 -5.76 -2.89 2.92
CA MET A 48 -6.76 -3.61 3.72
C MET A 48 -6.73 -5.11 3.41
N ARG A 49 -6.67 -5.95 4.46
CA ARG A 49 -6.73 -7.41 4.37
C ARG A 49 -8.07 -7.90 4.92
N PRO A 50 -9.01 -8.37 4.09
CA PRO A 50 -10.36 -8.75 4.55
C PRO A 50 -10.40 -10.04 5.40
N HIS A 51 -9.36 -10.86 5.34
CA HIS A 51 -9.25 -12.14 6.05
C HIS A 51 -7.97 -12.24 6.90
N GLY A 52 -7.31 -11.09 7.15
CA GLY A 52 -6.06 -11.01 7.90
C GLY A 52 -6.27 -10.61 9.35
#